data_AF-A0A401I8R8-F1
#
_entry.id   AF-A0A401I8R8-F1
#
_cell.length_a   1.000
_cell.length_b   1.000
_cell.length_c   1.000
_cell.angle_alpha   90.00
_cell.angle_beta   90.00
_cell.angle_gamma   90.00
#
_symmetry.space_group_name_H-M   'P 1'
#
loop_
_entity.id
_entity.type
_entity.pdbx_description
1 polymer ?
#
loop_
_entity_poly.entity_id
_entity_poly.type
_entity_poly.pdbx_seq_one_letter_code
_entity_poly.pdbx_strand_id
1 'polypeptide(L)'
;MTTTPTTIARAWTDDYLDLLNYARRIGDQIWYDELLSRLQDRDRHIEREAQFSKREHLWSSFDEINRRMLDLYKQMHMSQESMKQRLRDQLFELREERVRISLALRKG
;
A
#
# COMPACT_ATOMS: atom_id res chain seq x y z
N MET A 1 0.74 5.61 -6.28
CA MET A 1 -0.56 6.30 -6.15
C MET A 1 -1.25 5.75 -4.92
N THR A 2 -1.51 6.57 -3.90
CA THR A 2 -2.25 6.14 -2.71
C THR A 2 -3.73 6.04 -3.07
N THR A 3 -4.27 4.82 -3.17
CA THR A 3 -5.70 4.62 -3.39
C THR A 3 -6.47 4.98 -2.12
N THR A 4 -7.39 5.94 -2.23
CA THR A 4 -8.25 6.33 -1.11
C THR A 4 -9.42 5.35 -0.97
N PRO A 5 -9.98 5.15 0.24
CA PRO A 5 -11.15 4.28 0.44
C PRO A 5 -12.31 4.62 -0.50
N THR A 6 -12.52 5.90 -0.80
CA THR A 6 -13.55 6.37 -1.73
C THR A 6 -13.33 5.89 -3.17
N THR A 7 -12.08 5.87 -3.65
CA THR A 7 -11.75 5.37 -4.99
C THR A 7 -11.93 3.85 -5.07
N ILE A 8 -11.53 3.12 -4.04
CA ILE A 8 -11.72 1.66 -3.93
C ILE A 8 -13.21 1.33 -3.91
N ALA A 9 -14.00 2.07 -3.12
CA ALA A 9 -15.45 1.91 -3.02
C ALA A 9 -16.14 2.08 -4.37
N ARG A 10 -15.72 3.09 -5.14
CA ARG A 10 -16.29 3.38 -6.45
C ARG A 10 -15.98 2.28 -7.45
N ALA A 11 -14.71 1.91 -7.61
CA ALA A 11 -14.31 0.84 -8.53
C ALA A 11 -15.00 -0.48 -8.19
N TRP A 12 -15.04 -0.84 -6.90
CA TRP A 12 -15.71 -2.05 -6.43
C TRP A 12 -17.22 -2.03 -6.69
N THR A 13 -17.89 -0.89 -6.47
CA THR A 13 -19.32 -0.75 -6.74
C THR A 13 -19.60 -0.86 -8.24
N ASP A 14 -18.80 -0.19 -9.08
CA ASP A 14 -18.94 -0.24 -10.54
C ASP A 14 -18.75 -1.69 -11.05
N ASP A 15 -17.68 -2.38 -10.63
CA ASP A 15 -17.38 -3.77 -11.01
C ASP A 15 -18.50 -4.75 -10.57
N TYR A 16 -19.02 -4.59 -9.35
CA TYR A 16 -20.10 -5.45 -8.85
C TYR A 16 -21.45 -5.17 -9.52
N LEU A 17 -21.72 -3.92 -9.90
CA LEU A 17 -22.91 -3.58 -10.67
C LEU A 17 -22.86 -4.18 -12.09
N ASP A 18 -21.69 -4.17 -12.73
CA ASP A 18 -21.48 -4.81 -14.02
C ASP A 18 -21.70 -6.33 -13.93
N LEU A 19 -21.18 -6.98 -12.88
CA LEU A 19 -21.38 -8.40 -12.64
C LEU A 19 -22.85 -8.75 -12.35
N LEU A 20 -23.55 -7.95 -11.54
CA LEU A 20 -24.98 -8.14 -11.28
C LEU A 20 -25.82 -8.01 -12.54
N ASN A 21 -25.52 -7.01 -13.37
CA ASN A 21 -26.20 -6.81 -14.66
C ASN A 21 -25.95 -7.99 -15.60
N TYR A 22 -24.73 -8.52 -15.61
CA TYR A 22 -24.38 -9.68 -16.42
C TYR A 22 -25.06 -10.97 -15.92
N ALA A 23 -25.06 -11.22 -14.60
CA ALA A 23 -25.77 -12.35 -13.98
C ALA A 23 -27.27 -12.33 -14.30
N ARG A 24 -27.89 -11.15 -14.16
CA ARG A 24 -29.30 -10.92 -14.54
C ARG A 24 -29.54 -11.17 -16.02
N ARG A 25 -28.62 -10.76 -16.89
CA ARG A 25 -28.74 -10.94 -18.35
C ARG A 25 -28.69 -12.41 -18.77
N ILE A 26 -27.87 -13.23 -18.10
CA ILE A 26 -27.77 -14.67 -18.40
C ILE A 26 -28.81 -15.52 -17.63
N GLY A 27 -29.60 -14.89 -16.76
CA GLY A 27 -30.65 -15.56 -15.98
C GLY A 27 -30.13 -16.40 -14.81
N ASP A 28 -28.89 -16.21 -14.38
CA ASP A 28 -28.29 -16.94 -13.28
C ASP A 28 -28.69 -16.29 -11.94
N GLN A 29 -29.83 -16.73 -11.41
CA GLN A 29 -30.38 -16.20 -10.16
C GLN A 29 -29.53 -16.56 -8.94
N ILE A 30 -28.89 -17.74 -8.94
CA ILE A 30 -28.03 -18.17 -7.84
C ILE A 30 -26.83 -17.24 -7.75
N TRP A 31 -26.18 -16.98 -8.89
CA TRP A 31 -25.05 -16.08 -8.94
C TRP A 31 -25.45 -14.62 -8.63
N TYR A 32 -26.64 -14.19 -9.05
CA TYR A 32 -27.18 -12.86 -8.69
C TYR A 32 -27.35 -12.70 -7.17
N ASP A 33 -27.94 -13.68 -6.50
CA ASP A 33 -28.18 -13.63 -5.05
C ASP A 33 -26.85 -13.69 -4.26
N GLU A 34 -25.87 -14.46 -4.74
CA GLU A 34 -24.50 -14.48 -4.18
C GLU A 34 -23.81 -13.11 -4.30
N LEU A 35 -23.89 -12.46 -5.46
CA LEU A 35 -23.33 -11.13 -5.68
C LEU A 35 -24.00 -10.07 -4.78
N LEU A 36 -25.32 -10.16 -4.61
CA LEU A 36 -26.06 -9.25 -3.74
C LEU A 36 -25.64 -9.41 -2.26
N SER A 37 -25.42 -10.64 -1.80
CA SER A 37 -24.93 -10.90 -0.44
C SER A 37 -23.52 -10.34 -0.23
N ARG A 38 -22.62 -10.45 -1.22
CA ARG A 38 -21.28 -9.84 -1.17
C ARG A 38 -21.34 -8.31 -1.17
N LEU A 39 -22.31 -7.73 -1.89
CA LEU A 39 -22.59 -6.29 -1.89
C LEU A 39 -22.93 -5.74 -0.50
N GLN A 40 -23.54 -6.55 0.36
CA GLN A 40 -23.87 -6.17 1.74
C GLN A 40 -22.63 -6.13 2.66
N ASP A 41 -21.55 -6.85 2.33
CA ASP A 41 -20.28 -6.84 3.08
C ASP A 41 -19.22 -5.88 2.49
N ARG A 42 -19.68 -4.92 1.67
CA ARG A 42 -18.85 -3.94 0.96
C ARG A 42 -17.87 -3.24 1.88
N ASP A 43 -18.35 -2.70 3.00
CA ASP A 43 -17.55 -1.80 3.81
C ASP A 43 -16.35 -2.52 4.43
N ARG A 44 -16.51 -3.81 4.79
CA ARG A 44 -15.38 -4.67 5.23
C ARG A 44 -14.41 -4.99 4.10
N HIS A 45 -14.89 -5.10 2.86
CA HIS A 45 -14.00 -5.28 1.71
C HIS A 45 -13.18 -4.02 1.44
N ILE A 46 -13.82 -2.85 1.41
CA ILE A 46 -13.15 -1.55 1.20
C ILE A 46 -12.09 -1.34 2.29
N GLU A 47 -12.41 -1.62 3.55
CA GLU A 47 -11.48 -1.44 4.66
C GLU A 47 -10.26 -2.37 4.53
N ARG A 48 -10.47 -3.65 4.22
CA ARG A 48 -9.37 -4.60 3.98
C ARG A 48 -8.46 -4.15 2.85
N GLU A 49 -9.03 -3.67 1.75
CA GLU A 49 -8.24 -3.28 0.58
C GLU A 49 -7.50 -1.96 0.78
N ALA A 50 -8.10 -1.03 1.52
CA ALA A 50 -7.42 0.19 1.96
C ALA A 50 -6.25 -0.14 2.90
N GLN A 51 -6.44 -1.09 3.84
CA GLN A 51 -5.38 -1.54 4.74
C GLN A 51 -4.26 -2.26 3.98
N PHE A 52 -4.60 -3.14 3.04
CA PHE A 52 -3.64 -3.83 2.19
C PHE A 52 -2.80 -2.84 1.37
N SER A 53 -3.46 -1.93 0.64
CA SER A 53 -2.80 -0.88 -0.14
C SER A 53 -1.88 0.00 0.72
N LYS A 54 -2.33 0.35 1.93
CA LYS A 54 -1.51 1.09 2.89
C LYS A 54 -0.28 0.30 3.34
N ARG A 55 -0.40 -0.99 3.63
CA ARG A 55 0.72 -1.86 4.01
C ARG A 55 1.72 -2.03 2.87
N GLU A 56 1.25 -2.25 1.65
CA GLU A 56 2.10 -2.33 0.45
C GLU A 56 2.89 -1.03 0.25
N HIS A 57 2.25 0.12 0.42
CA HIS A 57 2.94 1.40 0.33
C HIS A 57 4.02 1.56 1.40
N LEU A 58 3.74 1.16 2.65
CA LEU A 58 4.72 1.19 3.73
C LEU A 58 5.92 0.26 3.45
N TRP A 59 5.68 -0.95 2.92
CA TRP A 59 6.76 -1.85 2.51
C TRP A 59 7.61 -1.27 1.39
N SER A 60 6.98 -0.70 0.36
CA SER A 60 7.70 -0.03 -0.73
C SER A 60 8.59 1.10 -0.21
N SER A 61 8.07 1.94 0.71
CA SER A 61 8.86 3.02 1.31
C SER A 61 10.00 2.49 2.18
N PHE A 62 9.77 1.41 2.93
CA PHE A 62 10.81 0.76 3.72
C PHE A 62 11.96 0.23 2.84
N ASP A 63 11.62 -0.42 1.72
CA ASP A 63 12.60 -0.91 0.76
C ASP A 63 13.39 0.21 0.10
N GLU A 64 12.72 1.29 -0.27
CA GLU A 64 13.36 2.47 -0.84
C GLU A 64 14.38 3.07 0.14
N ILE A 65 14.02 3.24 1.41
CA ILE A 65 14.93 3.73 2.44
C ILE A 65 16.13 2.80 2.58
N ASN A 66 15.93 1.49 2.63
CA ASN A 66 17.03 0.53 2.72
C ASN A 66 17.99 0.64 1.52
N ARG A 67 17.45 0.82 0.30
CA ARG A 67 18.27 1.02 -0.91
C ARG A 67 19.07 2.32 -0.83
N ARG A 68 18.46 3.42 -0.40
CA ARG A 68 19.15 4.71 -0.20
C ARG A 68 20.25 4.61 0.87
N MET A 69 19.97 3.95 1.99
CA MET A 69 20.97 3.71 3.02
C MET A 69 22.16 2.89 2.49
N LEU A 70 21.89 1.83 1.72
CA LEU A 70 22.95 1.02 1.08
C LEU A 70 23.82 1.86 0.14
N ASP A 71 23.20 2.75 -0.63
CA ASP A 71 23.91 3.65 -1.52
C ASP A 71 24.80 4.66 -0.75
N LEU A 72 24.28 5.26 0.32
CA LEU A 72 25.06 6.14 1.20
C LEU A 72 26.25 5.40 1.83
N TYR A 73 26.08 4.15 2.26
CA TYR A 73 27.21 3.33 2.76
C TYR A 73 28.29 3.15 1.68
N LYS A 74 27.91 2.84 0.44
CA LYS A 74 28.86 2.73 -0.69
C LYS A 74 29.59 4.05 -0.93
N GLN A 75 28.86 5.16 -0.96
CA GLN A 75 29.44 6.50 -1.13
C GLN A 75 30.44 6.83 -0.01
N MET A 76 30.16 6.47 1.24
CA MET A 76 31.08 6.70 2.36
C MET A 76 32.41 5.96 2.18
N HIS A 77 32.39 4.74 1.63
CA HIS A 77 33.62 3.97 1.39
C HIS A 77 34.54 4.63 0.35
N MET A 78 33.98 5.42 -0.56
CA MET A 78 34.71 6.09 -1.64
C MET A 78 35.03 7.57 -1.33
N SER A 79 34.60 8.07 -0.17
CA SER A 79 34.60 9.50 0.16
C SER A 79 35.74 9.90 1.11
N GLN A 80 36.19 11.15 0.98
CA GLN A 80 37.06 11.85 1.94
C GLN A 80 36.32 12.08 3.27
N GLU A 81 37.03 12.19 4.40
CA GLU A 81 36.42 12.25 5.75
C GLU A 81 35.43 13.44 5.91
N SER A 82 35.71 14.58 5.28
CA SER A 82 34.81 15.75 5.28
C SER A 82 33.47 15.49 4.60
N MET A 83 33.42 14.63 3.58
CA MET A 83 32.19 14.21 2.92
C MET A 83 31.47 13.10 3.68
N LYS A 84 32.23 12.22 4.37
CA LYS A 84 31.64 11.15 5.20
C LYS A 84 30.75 11.70 6.30
N GLN A 85 31.08 12.85 6.90
CA GLN A 85 30.22 13.43 7.94
C GLN A 85 28.84 13.77 7.40
N ARG A 86 28.74 14.42 6.24
CA ARG A 86 27.45 14.73 5.60
C ARG A 86 26.65 13.47 5.27
N LEU A 87 27.33 12.43 4.80
CA LEU A 87 26.70 11.14 4.51
C LEU A 87 26.19 10.44 5.79
N ARG A 88 26.88 10.58 6.93
CA ARG A 88 26.41 10.08 8.24
C ARG A 88 25.15 10.81 8.70
N ASP A 89 25.09 12.12 8.49
CA ASP A 89 23.91 12.92 8.86
C ASP A 89 22.68 12.50 8.04
N GLN A 90 22.83 12.33 6.72
CA GLN A 90 21.77 11.77 5.85
C GLN A 90 21.35 10.35 6.26
N LEU A 91 22.31 9.52 6.66
CA LEU A 91 22.04 8.18 7.14
C LEU A 91 21.25 8.18 8.46
N PHE A 92 21.47 9.18 9.32
CA PHE A 92 20.72 9.35 10.56
C PHE A 92 19.25 9.66 10.27
N GLU A 93 18.96 10.61 9.38
CA GLU A 93 17.60 10.94 8.97
C GLU A 93 16.85 9.73 8.38
N LEU A 94 17.52 8.97 7.50
CA LEU A 94 16.96 7.74 6.93
C LEU A 94 16.70 6.66 8.00
N ARG A 95 17.52 6.57 9.04
CA ARG A 95 17.27 5.65 10.16
C ARG A 95 16.01 6.03 10.93
N GLU A 96 15.81 7.31 11.20
CA GLU A 96 14.60 7.80 11.87
C GLU A 96 13.34 7.52 11.03
N GLU A 97 13.41 7.75 9.72
CA GLU A 97 12.32 7.43 8.80
C GLU A 97 12.01 5.93 8.76
N ARG A 98 13.04 5.09 8.67
CA ARG A 98 12.91 3.63 8.70
C ARG A 98 12.24 3.13 9.98
N VAL A 99 12.59 3.69 11.14
CA VAL A 99 11.97 3.35 12.42
C VAL A 99 10.48 3.73 12.42
N ARG A 100 10.13 4.93 11.94
CA ARG A 100 8.73 5.37 11.85
C ARG A 100 7.89 4.42 10.99
N ILE A 101 8.40 4.03 9.81
CA ILE A 101 7.71 3.09 8.92
C ILE A 101 7.60 1.69 9.55
N SER A 102 8.66 1.22 10.22
CA SER A 102 8.65 -0.07 10.93
C SER A 102 7.57 -0.13 12.02
N LEU A 103 7.40 0.98 12.76
CA LEU A 103 6.36 1.10 13.77
C LEU A 103 4.96 1.14 13.14
N ALA A 104 4.80 1.81 12.00
CA ALA A 104 3.53 1.82 11.26
C ALA A 104 3.16 0.44 10.74
N LEU A 105 4.13 -0.33 10.22
CA LEU A 105 3.95 -1.72 9.76
C LEU A 105 3.60 -2.71 10.88
N ARG A 106 3.97 -2.43 12.14
CA ARG A 106 3.59 -3.28 13.28
C ARG A 106 2.16 -3.01 13.77
N LYS A 107 1.65 -1.79 13.54
CA LYS A 107 0.35 -1.33 14.03
C LYS A 107 -0.81 -1.59 13.06
N GLY A 108 -0.51 -1.94 11.81
CA GLY A 108 -1.51 -2.27 10.78
C GLY A 108 -1.30 -3.68 10.25
#